data_AF-A0A1P8AUE1-F1
#
_entry.id   AF-A0A1P8AUE1-F1
#
_cell.length_a   1.000
_cell.length_b   1.000
_cell.length_c   1.000
_cell.angle_alpha   90.00
_cell.angle_beta   90.00
_cell.angle_gamma   90.00
#
_symmetry.space_group_name_H-M   'P 1'
#
loop_
_entity.id
_entity.type
_entity.pdbx_description
1 polymer ?
#
loop_
_entity_poly.entity_id
_entity_poly.type
_entity_poly.pdbx_seq_one_letter_code
_entity_poly.pdbx_strand_id
1 'polypeptide(L)'
;MLTLARDTAVEVQSLVQVLDSCAGSLRCHSMILFQDLLVSTTLSADDTVDLFTFAVMRLTSKALSSDTSSWSYLRKGPGSSEISSRSNLAPVGSIDSLHSRNGNNMHHVIRPLQNDKWTKGKDGFLITDIWGLETGGSPDSAIPTIWLQQTQERMYLLAYQHKSLTLLLLMPTNAIVNGDLSISAVKQQVIEDASLRILKIEENISRGWGGENAYHIKGYRYLVVDNDTKVSRSSPSGKVTTLAKESLLALNKLREEVDSEKSRAKGQEKDMEICIRAKNNVWVIARVTRGKELYMALEKGSDTLLDTTDAVGRFSNRYCSGAFLMD
;
A
#
# COMPACT_ATOMS: atom_id res chain seq x y z
N MET A 1 -3.92 4.05 5.63
CA MET A 1 -3.16 3.76 6.86
C MET A 1 -4.16 3.35 7.94
N LEU A 2 -3.85 2.32 8.73
CA LEU A 2 -4.75 1.74 9.71
C LEU A 2 -4.82 2.59 10.99
N THR A 3 -6.01 2.77 11.56
CA THR A 3 -6.17 3.36 12.90
C THR A 3 -5.84 2.32 13.96
N LEU A 4 -4.83 2.60 14.78
CA LEU A 4 -4.39 1.72 15.86
C LEU A 4 -4.76 2.32 17.22
N ALA A 5 -5.06 1.45 18.19
CA ALA A 5 -5.08 1.85 19.59
C ALA A 5 -3.68 2.29 20.02
N ARG A 6 -3.59 3.22 20.98
CA ARG A 6 -2.31 3.78 21.46
C ARG A 6 -1.32 2.69 21.87
N ASP A 7 -1.76 1.70 22.62
CA ASP A 7 -0.90 0.62 23.11
C ASP A 7 -0.33 -0.21 21.95
N THR A 8 -1.16 -0.50 20.94
CA THR A 8 -0.73 -1.18 19.71
C THR A 8 0.24 -0.32 18.91
N ALA A 9 0.04 0.99 18.85
CA ALA A 9 0.97 1.90 18.18
C ALA A 9 2.35 1.91 18.87
N VAL A 10 2.40 1.90 20.21
CA VAL A 10 3.65 1.78 20.98
C VAL A 10 4.35 0.44 20.70
N GLU A 11 3.59 -0.66 20.67
CA GLU A 11 4.15 -1.97 20.31
C GLU A 11 4.72 -2.00 18.89
N VAL A 12 4.04 -1.37 17.93
CA VAL A 12 4.54 -1.24 16.55
C VAL A 12 5.84 -0.43 16.49
N GLN A 13 5.94 0.68 17.21
CA GLN A 13 7.19 1.46 17.30
C GLN A 13 8.32 0.64 17.93
N SER A 14 8.00 -0.12 18.97
CA SER A 14 8.91 -1.04 19.63
C SER A 14 9.38 -2.15 18.67
N LEU A 15 8.52 -2.64 17.78
CA LEU A 15 8.90 -3.59 16.72
C LEU A 15 9.84 -2.96 15.69
N VAL A 16 9.55 -1.73 15.22
CA VAL A 16 10.43 -1.01 14.29
C VAL A 16 11.85 -0.90 14.85
N GLN A 17 11.99 -0.53 16.12
CA GLN A 17 13.31 -0.43 16.78
C GLN A 17 14.05 -1.77 16.82
N VAL A 18 13.34 -2.89 17.04
CA VAL A 18 13.95 -4.23 17.02
C VAL A 18 14.43 -4.56 15.61
N LEU A 19 13.61 -4.33 14.59
CA LEU A 19 13.98 -4.59 13.20
C LEU A 19 15.20 -3.77 12.77
N ASP A 20 15.29 -2.51 13.19
CA ASP A 20 16.44 -1.65 12.91
C ASP A 20 17.72 -2.19 13.58
N SER A 21 17.60 -2.80 14.76
CA SER A 21 18.74 -3.41 15.47
C SER A 21 19.18 -4.77 14.92
N CYS A 22 18.34 -5.47 14.16
CA CYS A 22 18.66 -6.79 13.60
C CYS A 22 19.75 -6.75 12.52
N ALA A 23 20.12 -5.57 12.03
CA ALA A 23 21.22 -5.37 11.09
C ALA A 23 22.45 -4.72 11.74
N GLY A 24 22.55 -4.78 13.08
CA GLY A 24 23.65 -4.18 13.83
C GLY A 24 23.63 -2.66 13.78
N SER A 25 24.73 -2.04 13.35
CA SER A 25 24.85 -0.58 13.21
C SER A 25 24.39 -0.04 11.85
N LEU A 26 23.90 -0.90 10.96
CA LEU A 26 23.47 -0.48 9.63
C LEU A 26 22.14 0.26 9.69
N ARG A 27 22.01 1.27 8.84
CA ARG A 27 20.76 1.98 8.67
C ARG A 27 19.83 1.17 7.77
N CYS A 28 18.98 0.36 8.38
CA CYS A 28 17.88 -0.31 7.69
C CYS A 28 16.66 0.59 7.58
N HIS A 29 15.78 0.24 6.64
CA HIS A 29 14.44 0.79 6.57
C HIS A 29 13.40 -0.33 6.71
N SER A 30 12.23 -0.01 7.23
CA SER A 30 11.16 -0.98 7.40
C SER A 30 9.81 -0.42 6.96
N MET A 31 8.97 -1.29 6.44
CA MET A 31 7.55 -1.02 6.16
C MET A 31 6.72 -2.18 6.70
N ILE A 32 5.70 -1.85 7.48
CA ILE A 32 4.80 -2.83 8.11
C ILE A 32 3.40 -2.63 7.55
N LEU A 33 2.82 -3.70 7.03
CA LEU A 33 1.48 -3.75 6.46
C LEU A 33 0.62 -4.74 7.25
N PHE A 34 -0.65 -4.40 7.42
CA PHE A 34 -1.68 -5.33 7.86
C PHE A 34 -2.73 -5.42 6.75
N GLN A 35 -2.86 -6.61 6.16
CA GLN A 35 -3.54 -6.80 4.88
C GLN A 35 -2.96 -5.86 3.82
N ASP A 36 -3.79 -5.00 3.23
CA ASP A 36 -3.46 -3.97 2.25
C ASP A 36 -3.32 -2.57 2.88
N LEU A 37 -3.19 -2.48 4.20
CA LEU A 37 -3.09 -1.21 4.93
C LEU A 37 -1.69 -0.98 5.50
N LEU A 38 -1.16 0.21 5.23
CA LEU A 38 0.07 0.68 5.87
C LEU A 38 -0.14 0.90 7.37
N VAL A 39 0.71 0.25 8.17
CA VAL A 39 0.75 0.35 9.64
C VAL A 39 1.89 1.27 10.08
N SER A 40 3.09 1.08 9.53
CA SER A 40 4.27 1.89 9.82
C SER A 40 5.26 1.88 8.65
N THR A 41 6.04 2.94 8.51
CA THR A 41 7.15 3.03 7.54
C THR A 41 8.26 3.93 8.10
N THR A 42 9.51 3.60 7.80
CA THR A 42 10.67 4.47 8.04
C THR A 42 11.27 5.05 6.75
N LEU A 43 10.58 4.85 5.63
CA LEU A 43 10.95 5.40 4.32
C LEU A 43 10.48 6.85 4.14
N SER A 44 11.04 7.50 3.12
CA SER A 44 10.52 8.78 2.61
C SER A 44 9.08 8.62 2.12
N ALA A 45 8.35 9.74 1.95
CA ALA A 45 6.98 9.70 1.44
C ALA A 45 6.91 9.08 0.03
N ASP A 46 7.82 9.49 -0.87
CA ASP A 46 7.84 9.01 -2.25
C ASP A 46 8.19 7.53 -2.33
N ASP A 47 9.26 7.10 -1.64
CA ASP A 47 9.65 5.68 -1.61
C ASP A 47 8.59 4.80 -0.92
N THR A 48 7.89 5.36 0.08
CA THR A 48 6.76 4.68 0.74
C THR A 48 5.65 4.40 -0.26
N VAL A 49 5.28 5.36 -1.11
CA VAL A 49 4.19 5.20 -2.09
C VAL A 49 4.53 4.10 -3.09
N ASP A 50 5.73 4.13 -3.64
CA ASP A 50 6.19 3.15 -4.63
C ASP A 50 6.24 1.73 -4.05
N LEU A 51 6.90 1.56 -2.89
CA LEU A 51 7.04 0.26 -2.26
C LEU A 51 5.70 -0.27 -1.73
N PHE A 52 4.85 0.60 -1.17
CA PHE A 52 3.52 0.23 -0.73
C PHE A 52 2.69 -0.31 -1.89
N THR A 53 2.70 0.38 -3.03
CA THR A 53 1.97 -0.04 -4.23
C THR A 53 2.45 -1.41 -4.70
N PHE A 54 3.76 -1.61 -4.78
CA PHE A 54 4.34 -2.90 -5.12
C PHE A 54 3.92 -3.99 -4.13
N ALA A 55 4.03 -3.72 -2.82
CA ALA A 55 3.76 -4.69 -1.78
C ALA A 55 2.29 -5.11 -1.72
N VAL A 56 1.34 -4.17 -1.81
CA VAL A 56 -0.09 -4.47 -1.83
C VAL A 56 -0.44 -5.40 -2.98
N MET A 57 0.15 -5.16 -4.16
CA MET A 57 -0.12 -5.96 -5.35
C MET A 57 0.53 -7.35 -5.32
N ARG A 58 1.56 -7.59 -4.49
CA ARG A 58 2.46 -8.76 -4.64
C ARG A 58 2.80 -9.51 -3.36
N LEU A 59 2.98 -8.80 -2.26
CA LEU A 59 3.62 -9.29 -1.05
C LEU A 59 2.67 -9.37 0.14
N THR A 60 1.40 -9.00 -0.01
CA THR A 60 0.42 -9.13 1.07
C THR A 60 -0.12 -10.55 1.11
N SER A 61 -0.58 -11.01 2.28
CA SER A 61 -1.18 -12.35 2.38
C SER A 61 -2.35 -12.53 1.42
N LYS A 62 -3.13 -11.46 1.15
CA LYS A 62 -4.22 -11.46 0.16
C LYS A 62 -3.72 -11.68 -1.27
N ALA A 63 -2.61 -11.02 -1.63
CA ALA A 63 -2.02 -11.13 -2.96
C ALA A 63 -1.46 -12.54 -3.21
N LEU A 64 -0.94 -13.21 -2.18
CA LEU A 64 -0.41 -14.58 -2.29
C LEU A 64 -1.49 -15.67 -2.22
N SER A 65 -2.62 -15.40 -1.55
CA SER A 65 -3.71 -16.37 -1.40
C SER A 65 -4.71 -16.36 -2.56
N SER A 66 -4.48 -15.58 -3.62
CA SER A 66 -5.45 -15.37 -4.69
C SER A 66 -5.50 -16.52 -5.70
N ASP A 67 -5.67 -17.74 -5.23
CA ASP A 67 -5.98 -18.93 -6.06
C ASP A 67 -7.40 -18.87 -6.69
N THR A 68 -8.17 -17.79 -6.46
CA THR A 68 -9.59 -17.72 -6.89
C THR A 68 -10.11 -16.33 -7.27
N SER A 69 -9.31 -15.41 -7.83
CA SER A 69 -9.90 -14.21 -8.49
C SER A 69 -10.01 -14.42 -10.00
N SER A 70 -11.17 -14.94 -10.42
CA SER A 70 -11.65 -15.00 -11.80
C SER A 70 -11.70 -13.61 -12.42
N TRP A 71 -10.60 -13.17 -13.04
CA TRP A 71 -10.63 -12.06 -13.98
C TRP A 71 -11.06 -12.61 -15.34
N SER A 72 -12.37 -12.68 -15.58
CA SER A 72 -12.90 -12.85 -16.92
C SER A 72 -12.85 -11.51 -17.64
N TYR A 73 -11.78 -11.27 -18.39
CA TYR A 73 -11.77 -10.19 -19.36
C TYR A 73 -12.79 -10.55 -20.44
N LEU A 74 -13.96 -9.90 -20.42
CA LEU A 74 -14.84 -9.81 -21.58
C LEU A 74 -14.07 -9.11 -22.70
N ARG A 75 -13.41 -9.90 -23.55
CA ARG A 75 -12.82 -9.42 -24.79
C ARG A 75 -13.97 -8.99 -25.70
N LYS A 76 -14.27 -7.69 -25.72
CA LYS A 76 -15.14 -7.09 -26.72
C LYS A 76 -14.35 -6.97 -28.03
N GLY A 77 -14.31 -8.06 -28.81
CA GLY A 77 -13.86 -8.04 -30.19
C GLY A 77 -14.99 -7.54 -31.12
N PRO A 78 -14.68 -6.84 -32.23
CA PRO A 78 -15.69 -6.47 -33.21
C PRO A 78 -15.96 -7.62 -34.19
N GLY A 79 -17.24 -7.93 -34.42
CA GLY A 79 -17.73 -8.51 -35.68
C GLY A 79 -17.63 -10.03 -35.87
N SER A 80 -18.75 -10.59 -36.34
CA SER A 80 -19.02 -11.96 -36.84
C SER A 80 -17.97 -12.50 -37.83
N SER A 81 -17.76 -13.81 -38.02
CA SER A 81 -18.76 -14.75 -38.54
C SER A 81 -18.37 -16.24 -38.42
N GLU A 82 -19.42 -17.05 -38.32
CA GLU A 82 -19.65 -18.39 -38.90
C GLU A 82 -18.81 -19.63 -38.48
N ILE A 83 -19.52 -20.52 -37.77
CA ILE A 83 -19.74 -21.95 -38.04
C ILE A 83 -18.51 -22.79 -38.44
N SER A 84 -18.13 -23.75 -37.58
CA SER A 84 -18.10 -25.17 -37.93
C SER A 84 -17.83 -26.05 -36.71
N SER A 85 -18.47 -27.21 -36.71
CA SER A 85 -18.70 -28.17 -35.64
C SER A 85 -17.59 -29.21 -35.44
N ARG A 86 -17.47 -29.65 -34.17
CA ARG A 86 -17.08 -31.00 -33.68
C ARG A 86 -15.68 -31.55 -34.07
N SER A 87 -14.86 -31.79 -33.04
CA SER A 87 -14.12 -33.05 -32.89
C SER A 87 -13.66 -33.25 -31.44
N ASN A 88 -13.87 -34.46 -30.92
CA ASN A 88 -13.44 -34.94 -29.61
C ASN A 88 -11.92 -35.23 -29.56
N LEU A 89 -11.37 -35.24 -28.33
CA LEU A 89 -10.26 -36.04 -27.77
C LEU A 89 -9.23 -35.18 -27.01
N ALA A 90 -9.06 -35.50 -25.72
CA ALA A 90 -7.98 -35.03 -24.85
C ALA A 90 -6.67 -35.83 -25.12
N PRO A 91 -5.58 -35.70 -24.34
CA PRO A 91 -4.96 -34.56 -23.62
C PRO A 91 -3.51 -34.32 -24.16
N VAL A 92 -2.71 -33.42 -23.54
CA VAL A 92 -1.22 -33.39 -23.46
C VAL A 92 -0.68 -31.94 -23.49
N GLY A 93 0.36 -31.72 -22.67
CA GLY A 93 0.88 -30.43 -22.22
C GLY A 93 1.26 -29.43 -23.31
N SER A 94 1.11 -28.15 -22.97
CA SER A 94 1.45 -27.02 -23.84
C SER A 94 2.84 -26.49 -23.49
N ILE A 95 3.80 -26.96 -24.26
CA ILE A 95 5.03 -26.24 -24.59
C ILE A 95 4.61 -24.99 -25.35
N ASP A 96 5.05 -23.80 -24.93
CA ASP A 96 5.02 -22.61 -25.78
C ASP A 96 6.41 -21.96 -25.76
N SER A 97 7.33 -22.63 -26.45
CA SER A 97 8.56 -22.04 -26.96
C SER A 97 8.22 -21.32 -28.28
N LEU A 98 8.14 -19.99 -28.25
CA LEU A 98 8.23 -19.17 -29.46
C LEU A 98 9.54 -18.40 -29.45
N HIS A 99 10.43 -18.82 -30.36
CA HIS A 99 11.69 -18.19 -30.67
C HIS A 99 11.53 -16.70 -31.01
N SER A 100 12.34 -15.85 -30.40
CA SER A 100 12.75 -14.57 -30.99
C SER A 100 14.26 -14.57 -31.14
N ARG A 101 14.66 -14.82 -32.39
CA ARG A 101 16.02 -14.78 -32.90
C ARG A 101 16.43 -13.31 -33.07
N ASN A 102 17.50 -12.94 -32.38
CA ASN A 102 18.46 -11.89 -32.73
C ASN A 102 17.96 -10.44 -32.75
N GLY A 103 18.28 -9.68 -31.70
CA GLY A 103 18.21 -8.22 -31.66
C GLY A 103 18.54 -7.69 -30.27
N ASN A 104 19.67 -7.00 -30.13
CA ASN A 104 20.14 -6.35 -28.91
C ASN A 104 19.00 -5.63 -28.17
N ASN A 105 18.56 -6.18 -27.03
CA ASN A 105 17.48 -5.61 -26.22
C ASN A 105 18.01 -5.17 -24.86
N MET A 106 18.48 -3.93 -24.79
CA MET A 106 18.81 -3.23 -23.54
C MET A 106 17.57 -2.72 -22.78
N HIS A 107 16.36 -3.01 -23.26
CA HIS A 107 15.11 -2.67 -22.59
C HIS A 107 14.08 -3.79 -22.81
N HIS A 108 14.18 -4.87 -22.04
CA HIS A 108 13.03 -5.75 -21.88
C HIS A 108 11.96 -4.97 -21.11
N VAL A 109 10.92 -4.51 -21.81
CA VAL A 109 9.68 -4.08 -21.18
C VAL A 109 9.15 -5.30 -20.42
N ILE A 110 9.35 -5.30 -19.11
CA ILE A 110 8.85 -6.32 -18.21
C ILE A 110 7.32 -6.29 -18.38
N ARG A 111 6.74 -7.35 -18.95
CA ARG A 111 5.28 -7.56 -18.93
C ARG A 111 4.78 -7.32 -17.50
N PRO A 112 3.54 -6.84 -17.27
CA PRO A 112 3.00 -6.72 -15.92
C PRO A 112 3.37 -7.97 -15.13
N LEU A 113 4.15 -7.79 -14.05
CA LEU A 113 4.84 -8.88 -13.36
C LEU A 113 3.80 -9.99 -13.07
N GLN A 114 4.14 -11.27 -13.14
CA GLN A 114 3.17 -12.35 -12.89
C GLN A 114 2.93 -12.50 -11.38
N ASN A 115 1.67 -12.69 -10.95
CA ASN A 115 1.32 -12.79 -9.52
C ASN A 115 1.94 -14.03 -8.84
N ASP A 116 2.24 -15.07 -9.62
CA ASP A 116 2.55 -16.41 -9.11
C ASP A 116 4.03 -16.64 -8.78
N LYS A 117 4.84 -15.59 -8.68
CA LYS A 117 6.30 -15.70 -8.53
C LYS A 117 6.82 -15.45 -7.12
N TRP A 118 5.94 -15.16 -6.16
CA TRP A 118 6.29 -15.05 -4.75
C TRP A 118 5.66 -16.19 -3.99
N THR A 119 6.44 -16.85 -3.14
CA THR A 119 5.97 -17.95 -2.30
C THR A 119 6.46 -17.77 -0.88
N LYS A 120 5.71 -18.30 0.08
CA LYS A 120 6.09 -18.21 1.50
C LYS A 120 7.04 -19.35 1.86
N GLY A 121 8.23 -18.99 2.33
CA GLY A 121 9.22 -19.91 2.87
C GLY A 121 8.82 -20.50 4.22
N LYS A 122 9.52 -21.56 4.63
CA LYS A 122 9.29 -22.26 5.92
C LYS A 122 9.61 -21.37 7.14
N ASP A 123 10.53 -20.43 6.96
CA ASP A 123 10.96 -19.43 7.93
C ASP A 123 10.01 -18.22 8.00
N GLY A 124 8.94 -18.19 7.20
CA GLY A 124 8.00 -17.08 7.11
C GLY A 124 8.44 -15.94 6.19
N PHE A 125 9.66 -15.98 5.66
CA PHE A 125 10.12 -15.03 4.64
C PHE A 125 9.58 -15.40 3.26
N LEU A 126 9.32 -14.40 2.44
CA LEU A 126 8.92 -14.59 1.05
C LEU A 126 10.13 -14.86 0.17
N ILE A 127 9.97 -15.79 -0.75
CA ILE A 127 10.98 -16.26 -1.70
C ILE A 127 10.44 -16.04 -3.11
N THR A 128 11.32 -15.71 -4.03
CA THR A 128 10.97 -15.47 -5.43
C THR A 128 12.10 -15.85 -6.36
N ASP A 129 11.75 -16.22 -7.58
CA ASP A 129 12.65 -16.52 -8.69
C ASP A 129 12.73 -15.37 -9.72
N ILE A 130 12.01 -14.26 -9.49
CA ILE A 130 11.87 -13.15 -10.46
C ILE A 130 13.21 -12.57 -10.89
N TRP A 131 14.14 -12.44 -9.94
CA TRP A 131 15.43 -11.79 -10.18
C TRP A 131 16.43 -12.66 -10.97
N GLY A 132 16.06 -13.90 -11.30
CA GLY A 132 16.88 -14.81 -12.09
C GLY A 132 18.04 -15.39 -11.29
N LEU A 133 18.37 -16.66 -11.56
CA LEU A 133 19.60 -17.27 -11.09
C LEU A 133 20.72 -16.78 -12.03
N GLU A 134 21.49 -15.78 -11.62
CA GLU A 134 22.72 -15.42 -12.35
C GLU A 134 23.58 -16.70 -12.47
N THR A 135 23.82 -17.11 -13.71
CA THR A 135 24.46 -18.37 -14.10
C THR A 135 25.82 -18.53 -13.37
N GLY A 136 25.87 -19.34 -12.32
CA GLY A 136 27.11 -19.73 -11.63
C GLY A 136 27.31 -19.25 -10.19
N GLY A 137 26.30 -18.67 -9.53
CA GLY A 137 26.40 -18.20 -8.13
C GLY A 137 25.75 -19.11 -7.07
N SER A 138 26.24 -19.00 -5.82
CA SER A 138 25.75 -19.59 -4.55
C SER A 138 24.20 -19.70 -4.43
N PRO A 139 23.64 -20.62 -3.61
CA PRO A 139 22.21 -20.68 -3.29
C PRO A 139 21.56 -19.37 -2.79
N ASP A 140 22.35 -18.35 -2.45
CA ASP A 140 21.87 -16.99 -2.10
C ASP A 140 21.62 -16.07 -3.31
N SER A 141 21.77 -16.56 -4.55
CA SER A 141 21.84 -15.80 -5.81
C SER A 141 20.49 -15.32 -6.42
N ALA A 142 19.48 -15.00 -5.62
CA ALA A 142 18.29 -14.30 -6.16
C ALA A 142 17.54 -13.47 -5.10
N ILE A 143 18.26 -12.83 -4.18
CA ILE A 143 17.59 -12.00 -3.16
C ILE A 143 17.10 -10.72 -3.83
N PRO A 144 15.78 -10.42 -3.73
CA PRO A 144 15.18 -9.24 -4.33
C PRO A 144 15.91 -7.96 -3.94
N THR A 145 16.24 -7.13 -4.94
CA THR A 145 16.78 -5.79 -4.70
C THR A 145 15.87 -4.71 -5.25
N ILE A 146 15.74 -3.62 -4.52
CA ILE A 146 15.02 -2.41 -4.93
C ILE A 146 15.97 -1.20 -4.93
N TRP A 147 15.59 -0.15 -5.63
CA TRP A 147 16.30 1.13 -5.64
C TRP A 147 15.46 2.18 -4.91
N LEU A 148 16.01 2.81 -3.88
CA LEU A 148 15.36 3.92 -3.19
C LEU A 148 15.73 5.23 -3.89
N GLN A 149 14.72 6.00 -4.29
CA GLN A 149 14.91 7.24 -5.03
C GLN A 149 15.46 8.35 -4.14
N GLN A 150 15.03 8.43 -2.89
CA GLN A 150 15.46 9.53 -2.02
C GLN A 150 16.93 9.37 -1.60
N THR A 151 17.36 8.16 -1.24
CA THR A 151 18.73 7.90 -0.80
C THR A 151 19.66 7.55 -1.96
N GLN A 152 19.12 7.24 -3.15
CA GLN A 152 19.89 6.75 -4.30
C GLN A 152 20.70 5.50 -3.95
N GLU A 153 20.09 4.61 -3.16
CA GLU A 153 20.73 3.39 -2.67
C GLU A 153 19.99 2.14 -3.15
N ARG A 154 20.78 1.10 -3.47
CA ARG A 154 20.25 -0.24 -3.72
C ARG A 154 20.11 -0.98 -2.39
N MET A 155 18.93 -1.53 -2.16
CA MET A 155 18.56 -2.24 -0.94
C MET A 155 18.10 -3.66 -1.26
N TYR A 156 18.50 -4.64 -0.45
CA TYR A 156 17.83 -5.93 -0.40
C TYR A 156 16.45 -5.80 0.23
N LEU A 157 15.46 -6.48 -0.36
CA LEU A 157 14.08 -6.53 0.12
C LEU A 157 13.83 -7.88 0.78
N LEU A 158 13.78 -7.87 2.11
CA LEU A 158 13.45 -9.03 2.93
C LEU A 158 12.00 -8.91 3.39
N ALA A 159 11.10 -9.61 2.71
CA ALA A 159 9.69 -9.64 3.07
C ALA A 159 9.39 -10.82 4.00
N TYR A 160 8.80 -10.57 5.16
CA TYR A 160 8.37 -11.57 6.13
C TYR A 160 6.85 -11.49 6.33
N GLN A 161 6.19 -12.64 6.45
CA GLN A 161 4.75 -12.69 6.65
C GLN A 161 4.33 -13.55 7.85
N HIS A 162 3.48 -12.99 8.70
CA HIS A 162 2.76 -13.71 9.72
C HIS A 162 1.25 -13.41 9.64
N LYS A 163 0.45 -14.40 9.23
CA LYS A 163 -0.98 -14.26 8.95
C LYS A 163 -1.25 -13.01 8.09
N SER A 164 -2.03 -12.04 8.60
CA SER A 164 -2.38 -10.80 7.91
C SER A 164 -1.28 -9.74 7.95
N LEU A 165 -0.22 -9.91 8.73
CA LEU A 165 0.87 -8.95 8.88
C LEU A 165 2.00 -9.26 7.89
N THR A 166 2.39 -8.27 7.08
CA THR A 166 3.55 -8.32 6.19
C THR A 166 4.57 -7.28 6.65
N LEU A 167 5.80 -7.71 6.90
CA LEU A 167 6.94 -6.86 7.24
C LEU A 167 7.88 -6.83 6.05
N LEU A 168 8.31 -5.64 5.64
CA LEU A 168 9.35 -5.45 4.64
C LEU A 168 10.53 -4.82 5.35
N LEU A 169 11.66 -5.53 5.41
CA LEU A 169 12.93 -5.03 5.91
C LEU A 169 13.83 -4.75 4.70
N LEU A 170 14.35 -3.53 4.63
CA LEU A 170 15.25 -3.05 3.59
C LEU A 170 16.64 -2.91 4.15
N MET A 171 17.59 -3.62 3.55
CA MET A 171 18.97 -3.65 4.00
C MET A 171 19.91 -3.19 2.89
N PRO A 172 20.87 -2.28 3.16
CA PRO A 172 21.84 -1.82 2.17
C PRO A 172 22.62 -2.98 1.54
N THR A 173 22.78 -2.97 0.20
CA THR A 173 23.48 -4.09 -0.47
C THR A 173 24.99 -4.09 -0.23
N ASN A 174 25.58 -2.91 0.02
CA ASN A 174 27.00 -2.74 0.31
C ASN A 174 27.45 -3.45 1.61
N ALA A 175 26.55 -3.62 2.57
CA ALA A 175 26.83 -4.28 3.84
C ALA A 175 27.27 -5.74 3.70
N ILE A 176 26.76 -6.44 2.69
CA ILE A 176 27.11 -7.85 2.46
C ILE A 176 28.41 -7.97 1.69
N VAL A 177 28.63 -7.07 0.72
CA VAL A 177 29.85 -7.06 -0.10
C VAL A 177 31.10 -6.85 0.76
N ASN A 178 30.96 -6.10 1.86
CA ASN A 178 32.04 -5.86 2.82
C ASN A 178 32.27 -7.03 3.79
N GLY A 179 31.39 -8.04 3.80
CA GLY A 179 31.46 -9.19 4.72
C GLY A 179 30.96 -8.90 6.15
N ASP A 180 30.34 -7.74 6.37
CA ASP A 180 29.92 -7.29 7.71
C ASP A 180 28.68 -8.05 8.21
N LEU A 181 27.79 -8.50 7.31
CA LEU A 181 26.58 -9.23 7.66
C LEU A 181 26.17 -10.28 6.62
N SER A 182 25.56 -11.37 7.10
CA SER A 182 24.88 -12.37 6.28
C SER A 182 23.36 -12.18 6.34
N ILE A 183 22.67 -12.28 5.20
CA ILE A 183 21.19 -12.21 5.17
C ILE A 183 20.56 -13.31 6.00
N SER A 184 21.14 -14.52 6.01
CA SER A 184 20.62 -15.61 6.84
C SER A 184 20.71 -15.29 8.33
N ALA A 185 21.79 -14.61 8.76
CA ALA A 185 21.95 -14.16 10.13
C ALA A 185 20.91 -13.09 10.51
N VAL A 186 20.69 -12.10 9.63
CA VAL A 186 19.65 -11.07 9.85
C VAL A 186 18.26 -11.69 9.93
N LYS A 187 17.93 -12.62 9.01
CA LYS A 187 16.66 -13.36 9.05
C LYS A 187 16.48 -14.11 10.37
N GLN A 188 17.52 -14.81 10.82
CA GLN A 188 17.49 -15.54 12.08
C GLN A 188 17.28 -14.57 13.26
N GLN A 189 17.99 -13.45 13.29
CA GLN A 189 17.85 -12.45 14.34
C GLN A 189 16.45 -11.83 14.37
N VAL A 190 15.85 -11.54 13.21
CA VAL A 190 14.45 -11.10 13.14
C VAL A 190 13.51 -12.16 13.72
N ILE A 191 13.73 -13.45 13.42
CA ILE A 191 12.92 -14.53 13.97
C ILE A 191 13.09 -14.62 15.49
N GLU A 192 14.30 -14.51 16.01
CA GLU A 192 14.56 -14.63 17.45
C GLU A 192 14.06 -13.42 18.24
N ASP A 193 14.37 -12.21 17.78
CA ASP A 193 14.13 -10.98 18.55
C ASP A 193 12.73 -10.39 18.32
N ALA A 194 12.14 -10.59 17.14
CA ALA A 194 10.89 -9.94 16.74
C ALA A 194 9.65 -10.85 16.80
N SER A 195 9.78 -12.18 16.79
CA SER A 195 8.63 -13.10 16.63
C SER A 195 7.51 -12.88 17.64
N LEU A 196 7.84 -12.74 18.94
CA LEU A 196 6.82 -12.54 19.97
C LEU A 196 6.08 -11.20 19.79
N ARG A 197 6.77 -10.16 19.33
CA ARG A 197 6.18 -8.85 19.06
C ARG A 197 5.29 -8.89 17.82
N ILE A 198 5.75 -9.56 16.76
CA ILE A 198 4.98 -9.80 15.54
C ILE A 198 3.67 -10.51 15.87
N LEU A 199 3.71 -11.58 16.67
CA LEU A 199 2.54 -12.33 17.12
C LEU A 199 1.55 -11.43 17.87
N LYS A 200 2.05 -10.68 18.85
CA LYS A 200 1.22 -9.81 19.69
C LYS A 200 0.57 -8.68 18.88
N ILE A 201 1.33 -8.04 18.00
CA ILE A 201 0.83 -6.97 17.13
C ILE A 201 -0.22 -7.52 16.16
N GLU A 202 0.02 -8.67 15.55
CA GLU A 202 -0.97 -9.30 14.66
C GLU A 202 -2.27 -9.59 15.42
N GLU A 203 -2.20 -10.17 16.62
CA GLU A 203 -3.38 -10.50 17.41
C GLU A 203 -4.14 -9.24 17.84
N ASN A 204 -3.42 -8.22 18.34
CA ASN A 204 -4.01 -6.96 18.79
C ASN A 204 -4.69 -6.21 17.65
N ILE A 205 -4.04 -6.13 16.49
CA ILE A 205 -4.62 -5.50 15.30
C ILE A 205 -5.83 -6.32 14.81
N SER A 206 -5.72 -7.63 14.70
CA SER A 206 -6.79 -8.51 14.26
C SER A 206 -8.02 -8.44 15.17
N ARG A 207 -7.85 -8.30 16.49
CA ARG A 207 -8.96 -8.16 17.44
C ARG A 207 -9.74 -6.87 17.27
N GLY A 208 -9.05 -5.78 16.91
CA GLY A 208 -9.66 -4.48 16.61
C GLY A 208 -10.10 -4.32 15.15
N TRP A 209 -9.82 -5.31 14.30
CA TRP A 209 -10.09 -5.22 12.87
C TRP A 209 -11.57 -5.49 12.57
N GLY A 210 -12.34 -4.44 12.32
CA GLY A 210 -13.76 -4.52 11.93
C GLY A 210 -14.03 -5.04 10.51
N GLY A 211 -13.03 -5.67 9.88
CA GLY A 211 -13.10 -6.16 8.50
C GLY A 211 -12.82 -5.09 7.43
N GLU A 212 -12.82 -5.51 6.16
CA GLU A 212 -12.56 -4.66 4.99
C GLU A 212 -13.50 -3.44 4.91
N ASN A 213 -14.69 -3.54 5.50
CA ASN A 213 -15.72 -2.51 5.51
C ASN A 213 -15.83 -1.74 6.85
N ALA A 214 -14.86 -1.88 7.77
CA ALA A 214 -14.90 -1.25 9.09
C ALA A 214 -15.18 0.26 9.04
N TYR A 215 -14.66 0.93 8.00
CA TYR A 215 -14.80 2.38 7.80
C TYR A 215 -15.75 2.73 6.65
N HIS A 216 -16.63 1.81 6.26
CA HIS A 216 -17.62 2.06 5.24
C HIS A 216 -18.74 2.96 5.78
N ILE A 217 -18.86 4.16 5.23
CA ILE A 217 -19.97 5.07 5.53
C ILE A 217 -20.76 5.32 4.25
N LYS A 218 -22.01 4.85 4.17
CA LYS A 218 -22.87 4.96 2.98
C LYS A 218 -22.94 6.41 2.48
N GLY A 219 -22.75 6.61 1.18
CA GLY A 219 -22.81 7.93 0.54
C GLY A 219 -21.54 8.79 0.60
N TYR A 220 -20.60 8.49 1.50
CA TYR A 220 -19.40 9.31 1.68
C TYR A 220 -18.12 8.63 1.21
N ARG A 221 -17.25 9.39 0.55
CA ARG A 221 -15.85 9.03 0.33
C ARG A 221 -15.00 10.06 1.03
N TYR A 222 -14.23 9.62 2.01
CA TYR A 222 -13.56 10.50 2.95
C TYR A 222 -12.18 10.00 3.35
N LEU A 223 -11.36 10.94 3.81
CA LEU A 223 -10.13 10.73 4.55
C LEU A 223 -10.13 11.68 5.75
N VAL A 224 -10.02 11.13 6.95
CA VAL A 224 -9.77 11.85 8.19
C VAL A 224 -8.32 11.60 8.59
N VAL A 225 -7.59 12.65 8.91
CA VAL A 225 -6.25 12.60 9.50
C VAL A 225 -6.31 13.32 10.84
N ASP A 226 -5.87 12.66 11.89
CA ASP A 226 -5.79 13.21 13.24
C ASP A 226 -4.30 13.26 13.61
N ASN A 227 -3.68 14.44 13.47
CA ASN A 227 -2.25 14.58 13.68
C ASN A 227 -1.85 14.47 15.16
N ASP A 228 -2.78 14.74 16.09
CA ASP A 228 -2.57 14.60 17.54
C ASP A 228 -2.37 13.14 17.92
N THR A 229 -3.23 12.27 17.40
CA THR A 229 -3.22 10.84 17.68
C THR A 229 -2.42 10.02 16.67
N LYS A 230 -1.91 10.67 15.60
CA LYS A 230 -1.23 10.03 14.46
C LYS A 230 -2.07 8.93 13.81
N VAL A 231 -3.37 9.18 13.74
CA VAL A 231 -4.35 8.25 13.20
C VAL A 231 -4.92 8.80 11.90
N SER A 232 -5.01 7.94 10.88
CA SER A 232 -5.81 8.23 9.69
C SER A 232 -6.94 7.23 9.54
N ARG A 233 -8.10 7.69 9.05
CA ARG A 233 -9.27 6.87 8.71
C ARG A 233 -9.74 7.24 7.32
N SER A 234 -9.93 6.26 6.43
CA SER A 234 -10.46 6.51 5.09
C SER A 234 -11.57 5.54 4.74
N SER A 235 -12.35 5.91 3.74
CA SER A 235 -13.27 4.97 3.11
C SER A 235 -12.51 3.73 2.57
N PRO A 236 -13.15 2.54 2.54
CA PRO A 236 -12.53 1.34 2.00
C PRO A 236 -12.04 1.52 0.57
N SER A 237 -10.96 0.84 0.20
CA SER A 237 -10.30 0.93 -1.12
C SER A 237 -11.29 0.68 -2.25
N GLY A 238 -12.10 -0.38 -2.17
CA GLY A 238 -13.14 -0.69 -3.16
C GLY A 238 -14.20 0.39 -3.36
N LYS A 239 -14.37 1.30 -2.39
CA LYS A 239 -15.23 2.48 -2.56
C LYS A 239 -14.47 3.65 -3.16
N VAL A 240 -13.22 3.85 -2.78
CA VAL A 240 -12.37 4.92 -3.32
C VAL A 240 -12.12 4.71 -4.81
N THR A 241 -11.96 3.46 -5.26
CA THR A 241 -11.78 3.11 -6.69
C THR A 241 -12.98 3.45 -7.57
N THR A 242 -14.15 3.69 -6.99
CA THR A 242 -15.35 4.11 -7.73
C THR A 242 -15.43 5.63 -7.94
N LEU A 243 -14.44 6.41 -7.48
CA LEU A 243 -14.34 7.83 -7.80
C LEU A 243 -14.13 8.02 -9.30
N ALA A 244 -14.87 8.95 -9.89
CA ALA A 244 -14.61 9.38 -11.24
C ALA A 244 -13.23 10.05 -11.34
N LYS A 245 -12.60 9.95 -12.51
CA LYS A 245 -11.28 10.54 -12.80
C LYS A 245 -11.21 12.03 -12.42
N GLU A 246 -12.23 12.80 -12.81
CA GLU A 246 -12.31 14.24 -12.50
C GLU A 246 -12.43 14.52 -11.00
N SER A 247 -13.16 13.67 -10.25
CA SER A 247 -13.26 13.77 -8.79
C SER A 247 -11.91 13.53 -8.12
N LEU A 248 -11.14 12.55 -8.62
CA LEU A 248 -9.80 12.24 -8.11
C LEU A 248 -8.81 13.38 -8.39
N LEU A 249 -8.82 13.95 -9.60
CA LEU A 249 -7.99 15.09 -9.96
C LEU A 249 -8.30 16.31 -9.07
N ALA A 250 -9.59 16.60 -8.85
CA ALA A 250 -10.00 17.68 -7.97
C ALA A 250 -9.54 17.44 -6.53
N LEU A 251 -9.60 16.20 -6.03
CA LEU A 251 -9.14 15.84 -4.70
C LEU A 251 -7.63 16.01 -4.52
N ASN A 252 -6.83 15.66 -5.55
CA ASN A 252 -5.39 15.88 -5.51
C ASN A 252 -5.05 17.38 -5.49
N LYS A 253 -5.70 18.17 -6.35
CA LYS A 253 -5.57 19.63 -6.32
C LYS A 253 -5.95 20.22 -4.96
N LEU A 254 -7.05 19.73 -4.37
CA LEU A 254 -7.49 20.15 -3.05
C LEU A 254 -6.40 19.93 -1.98
N ARG A 255 -5.70 18.79 -2.01
CA ARG A 255 -4.59 18.51 -1.10
C ARG A 255 -3.43 19.48 -1.30
N GLU A 256 -3.04 19.71 -2.55
CA GLU A 256 -1.99 20.68 -2.89
C GLU A 256 -2.32 22.08 -2.35
N GLU A 257 -3.58 22.51 -2.43
CA GLU A 257 -4.03 23.80 -1.88
C GLU A 257 -3.98 23.82 -0.36
N VAL A 258 -4.38 22.74 0.31
CA VAL A 258 -4.27 22.63 1.78
C VAL A 258 -2.80 22.70 2.22
N ASP A 259 -1.92 21.96 1.55
CA ASP A 259 -0.48 21.95 1.88
C ASP A 259 0.16 23.32 1.63
N SER A 260 -0.23 23.98 0.53
CA SER A 260 0.19 25.35 0.23
C SER A 260 -0.26 26.33 1.31
N GLU A 261 -1.52 26.25 1.75
CA GLU A 261 -2.06 27.14 2.79
C GLU A 261 -1.39 26.91 4.15
N LYS A 262 -1.12 25.65 4.52
CA LYS A 262 -0.34 25.31 5.73
C LYS A 262 1.08 25.88 5.67
N SER A 263 1.74 25.78 4.52
CA SER A 263 3.10 26.32 4.34
C SER A 263 3.12 27.84 4.49
N ARG A 264 2.10 28.53 3.97
CA ARG A 264 1.92 29.98 4.06
C ARG A 264 1.67 30.45 5.49
N ALA A 265 0.94 29.66 6.27
CA ALA A 265 0.66 29.92 7.68
C ALA A 265 1.88 29.74 8.61
N LYS A 266 3.06 29.36 8.09
CA LYS A 266 4.31 29.13 8.85
C LYS A 266 4.11 28.26 10.11
N GLY A 267 3.25 27.25 10.02
CA GLY A 267 2.96 26.35 11.14
C GLY A 267 2.00 26.88 12.19
N GLN A 268 1.35 28.03 11.98
CA GLN A 268 0.19 28.40 12.79
C GLN A 268 -0.99 27.50 12.43
N GLU A 269 -1.45 26.71 13.39
CA GLU A 269 -2.69 25.93 13.25
C GLU A 269 -3.87 26.89 13.17
N LYS A 270 -4.34 27.09 11.94
CA LYS A 270 -5.53 27.88 11.65
C LYS A 270 -6.59 26.96 11.09
N ASP A 271 -7.80 27.09 11.64
CA ASP A 271 -8.97 26.43 11.09
C ASP A 271 -9.23 26.96 9.68
N MET A 272 -9.40 26.05 8.72
CA MET A 272 -9.63 26.41 7.32
C MET A 272 -10.57 25.42 6.64
N GLU A 273 -11.35 25.93 5.69
CA GLU A 273 -12.16 25.15 4.77
C GLU A 273 -11.77 25.52 3.34
N ILE A 274 -11.47 24.51 2.53
CA ILE A 274 -11.19 24.68 1.10
C ILE A 274 -12.18 23.79 0.33
N CYS A 275 -12.88 24.38 -0.63
CA CYS A 275 -13.92 23.71 -1.41
C CYS A 275 -13.62 23.88 -2.90
N ILE A 276 -13.56 22.78 -3.65
CA ILE A 276 -13.37 22.80 -5.10
C ILE A 276 -14.58 22.14 -5.77
N ARG A 277 -15.18 22.86 -6.73
CA ARG A 277 -16.17 22.30 -7.64
C ARG A 277 -15.46 21.70 -8.86
N ALA A 278 -15.57 20.39 -9.03
CA ALA A 278 -15.03 19.68 -10.18
C ALA A 278 -15.96 19.80 -11.40
N LYS A 279 -15.40 19.57 -12.60
CA LYS A 279 -16.13 19.68 -13.89
C LYS A 279 -17.30 18.72 -14.02
N ASN A 280 -17.23 17.59 -13.34
CA ASN A 280 -18.28 16.57 -13.31
C ASN A 280 -19.35 16.84 -12.24
N ASN A 281 -19.52 18.10 -11.81
CA ASN A 281 -20.49 18.49 -10.79
C ASN A 281 -20.30 17.74 -9.46
N VAL A 282 -19.03 17.54 -9.08
CA VAL A 282 -18.65 16.95 -7.79
C VAL A 282 -18.05 18.03 -6.91
N TRP A 283 -18.43 18.04 -5.63
CA TRP A 283 -17.74 18.84 -4.63
C TRP A 283 -16.68 18.01 -3.96
N VAL A 284 -15.45 18.55 -3.89
CA VAL A 284 -14.42 18.05 -2.98
C VAL A 284 -14.14 19.13 -1.93
N ILE A 285 -14.12 18.74 -0.66
CA ILE A 285 -13.97 19.66 0.47
C ILE A 285 -12.86 19.15 1.39
N ALA A 286 -12.03 20.07 1.87
CA ALA A 286 -11.12 19.87 2.97
C ALA A 286 -11.50 20.78 4.13
N ARG A 287 -11.55 20.24 5.35
CA ARG A 287 -11.59 21.00 6.60
C ARG A 287 -10.38 20.66 7.43
N VAL A 288 -9.65 21.68 7.87
CA VAL A 288 -8.57 21.53 8.84
C VAL A 288 -9.01 22.24 10.11
N THR A 289 -9.02 21.54 11.23
CA THR A 289 -9.39 22.08 12.55
C THR A 289 -8.47 21.52 13.63
N ARG A 290 -7.78 22.40 14.38
CA ARG A 290 -6.91 22.01 15.52
C ARG A 290 -6.01 20.79 15.25
N GLY A 291 -5.21 20.85 14.20
CA GLY A 291 -4.31 19.75 13.81
C GLY A 291 -5.00 18.53 13.18
N LYS A 292 -6.32 18.52 13.02
CA LYS A 292 -7.08 17.45 12.34
C LYS A 292 -7.48 17.89 10.95
N GLU A 293 -7.62 16.93 10.05
CA GLU A 293 -7.94 17.17 8.64
C GLU A 293 -9.02 16.20 8.19
N LEU A 294 -10.00 16.71 7.44
CA LEU A 294 -11.07 15.96 6.82
C LEU A 294 -11.13 16.31 5.34
N TYR A 295 -10.92 15.33 4.47
CA TYR A 295 -11.11 15.43 3.03
C TYR A 295 -12.32 14.60 2.64
N MET A 296 -13.21 15.15 1.80
CA MET A 296 -14.42 14.48 1.35
C MET A 296 -14.67 14.72 -0.15
N ALA A 297 -15.15 13.68 -0.85
CA ALA A 297 -15.63 13.77 -2.22
C ALA A 297 -17.12 13.40 -2.30
N LEU A 298 -17.93 14.33 -2.81
CA LEU A 298 -19.39 14.27 -2.81
C LEU A 298 -19.90 14.24 -4.26
N GLU A 299 -19.87 13.06 -4.86
CA GLU A 299 -20.16 12.89 -6.31
C GLU A 299 -21.64 13.02 -6.69
N LYS A 300 -22.52 12.93 -5.70
CA LYS A 300 -23.94 13.25 -5.81
C LYS A 300 -24.31 14.41 -4.89
N GLY A 301 -23.34 15.30 -4.66
CA GLY A 301 -23.57 16.51 -3.90
C GLY A 301 -24.62 17.38 -4.59
N SER A 302 -25.38 18.09 -3.78
CA SER A 302 -26.20 19.22 -4.19
C SER A 302 -25.45 20.19 -5.11
N ASP A 303 -26.21 20.97 -5.88
CA ASP A 303 -25.61 21.99 -6.74
C ASP A 303 -25.02 23.17 -5.95
N THR A 304 -25.39 23.32 -4.68
CA THR A 304 -24.93 24.44 -3.83
C THR A 304 -23.80 24.04 -2.90
N LEU A 305 -22.92 25.02 -2.62
CA LEU A 305 -21.86 24.90 -1.61
C LEU A 305 -22.46 24.73 -0.20
N LEU A 306 -23.53 25.46 0.12
CA LEU A 306 -24.15 25.45 1.46
C LEU A 306 -24.60 24.05 1.88
N ASP A 307 -25.35 23.37 1.01
CA ASP A 307 -25.81 22.00 1.23
C ASP A 307 -24.64 21.02 1.37
N THR A 308 -23.53 21.31 0.69
CA THR A 308 -22.31 20.49 0.73
C THR A 308 -21.59 20.68 2.08
N THR A 309 -21.43 21.92 2.53
CA THR A 309 -20.90 22.30 3.85
C THR A 309 -21.76 21.71 4.98
N ASP A 310 -23.08 21.67 4.83
CA ASP A 310 -24.01 21.03 5.77
C ASP A 310 -23.86 19.49 5.76
N ALA A 311 -23.67 18.87 4.60
CA ALA A 311 -23.37 17.44 4.51
C ALA A 311 -22.07 17.06 5.24
N VAL A 312 -21.04 17.93 5.19
CA VAL A 312 -19.80 17.78 5.96
C VAL A 312 -20.07 17.98 7.46
N GLY A 313 -20.89 18.96 7.85
CA GLY A 313 -21.30 19.17 9.25
C GLY A 313 -22.00 17.94 9.85
N ARG A 314 -22.97 17.36 9.12
CA ARG A 314 -23.64 16.10 9.53
C ARG A 314 -22.65 14.94 9.66
N PHE A 315 -21.71 14.82 8.73
CA PHE A 315 -20.67 13.79 8.80
C PHE A 315 -19.80 13.97 10.05
N SER A 316 -19.32 15.19 10.27
CA SER A 316 -18.51 15.56 11.43
C SER A 316 -19.21 15.23 12.75
N ASN A 317 -20.47 15.63 12.91
CA ASN A 317 -21.25 15.35 14.11
C ASN A 317 -21.42 13.86 14.37
N ARG A 318 -21.73 13.10 13.31
CA ARG A 318 -22.08 11.68 13.47
C ARG A 318 -20.86 10.76 13.60
N TYR A 319 -19.75 11.10 12.97
CA TYR A 319 -18.60 10.17 12.82
C TYR A 319 -17.28 10.73 13.35
N CYS A 320 -17.22 12.03 13.65
CA CYS A 320 -16.02 12.70 14.14
C CYS A 320 -16.30 13.52 15.42
N SER A 321 -17.41 13.27 16.10
CA SER A 321 -17.78 13.93 17.36
C SER A 321 -17.80 15.46 17.25
N GLY A 322 -18.14 16.00 16.06
CA GLY A 322 -18.18 17.43 15.79
C GLY A 322 -16.81 18.09 15.58
N ALA A 323 -15.72 17.34 15.47
CA ALA A 323 -14.36 17.88 15.36
C ALA A 323 -14.14 18.85 14.17
N PHE A 324 -14.94 18.73 13.11
CA PHE A 324 -14.85 19.54 11.89
C PHE A 324 -16.06 20.46 11.71
N LEU A 325 -16.74 20.85 12.78
CA LEU A 325 -17.72 21.94 12.70
C LEU A 325 -16.98 23.27 12.53
N MET A 326 -17.52 24.12 11.66
CA MET A 326 -17.06 25.48 11.41
C MET A 326 -18.28 26.39 11.64
N ASP A 327 -18.05 27.54 12.27
CA ASP A 327 -19.08 28.56 12.53
C ASP A 327 -19.49 29.32 11.27
#